data_AF-A0A2S5KQ75-F1
#
_entry.id   AF-A0A2S5KQ75-F1
#
_cell.length_a   1.000
_cell.length_b   1.000
_cell.length_c   1.000
_cell.angle_alpha   90.00
_cell.angle_beta   90.00
_cell.angle_gamma   90.00
#
_symmetry.space_group_name_H-M   'P 1'
#
loop_
_entity.id
_entity.type
_entity.pdbx_description
1 polymer ?
#
loop_
_entity_poly.entity_id
_entity_poly.type
_entity_poly.pdbx_seq_one_letter_code
_entity_poly.pdbx_strand_id
1 'polypeptide(L)'
;MYSTCTIWRGVVAPIRTMLKPAGSGCWRSRRERSIEVSMTLTTILTVLGLVLIVVLLPVVLKLWRDDRQRVVAQKEAEQALLKQVEEQRAYVIESVRVITSAMRDGQCELTEGCLRLKGLLDNTFPELLQHPDLQVLETVWQRTEHIPRKEAFKRLELKKRRVHWKAMDEMEAELQEPIQRAVSHLQAQRWTT
;
A
#
# COMPACT_ATOMS: atom_id res chain seq x y z
N MET A 1 45.94 -28.58 34.71
CA MET A 1 44.91 -29.58 35.06
C MET A 1 44.43 -30.17 33.74
N TYR A 2 44.82 -31.35 33.23
CA TYR A 2 45.54 -32.56 33.64
C TYR A 2 46.16 -33.12 32.31
N SER A 3 47.46 -33.35 32.08
CA SER A 3 48.40 -34.36 32.63
C SER A 3 47.69 -35.68 32.93
N THR A 4 47.87 -36.82 32.26
CA THR A 4 49.07 -37.60 31.86
C THR A 4 48.52 -38.84 31.13
N CYS A 5 49.12 -39.36 30.06
CA CYS A 5 50.23 -40.32 30.01
C CYS A 5 49.99 -41.65 30.78
N THR A 6 50.43 -42.76 30.16
CA THR A 6 50.40 -44.18 30.59
C THR A 6 49.03 -44.87 30.40
N ILE A 7 48.92 -46.04 29.77
CA ILE A 7 49.61 -47.29 30.07
C ILE A 7 49.76 -48.15 28.79
N TRP A 8 51.01 -48.51 28.50
CA TRP A 8 51.43 -49.56 27.59
C TRP A 8 51.67 -50.82 28.45
N ARG A 9 51.00 -51.94 28.17
CA ARG A 9 51.44 -53.28 28.61
C ARG A 9 51.18 -54.26 27.48
N GLY A 10 52.28 -54.64 26.83
CA GLY A 10 52.30 -55.77 25.92
C GLY A 10 52.19 -57.10 26.66
N VAL A 11 51.57 -58.08 26.00
CA VAL A 11 51.80 -59.49 26.23
C VAL A 11 51.88 -60.17 24.87
N VAL A 12 53.12 -60.40 24.46
CA VAL A 12 53.69 -61.59 23.80
C VAL A 12 52.71 -62.54 23.09
N ALA A 13 52.92 -62.68 21.78
CA ALA A 13 52.42 -63.76 20.93
C ALA A 13 53.27 -65.04 21.06
N PRO A 14 52.68 -66.24 20.85
CA PRO A 14 53.43 -67.43 20.48
C PRO A 14 53.23 -67.81 18.99
N ILE A 15 54.35 -67.79 18.27
CA ILE A 15 54.88 -68.84 17.37
C ILE A 15 53.87 -69.66 16.52
N ARG A 16 53.83 -69.28 15.23
CA ARG A 16 54.08 -70.11 14.04
C ARG A 16 53.32 -71.44 13.91
N THR A 17 52.36 -71.47 12.98
CA THR A 17 52.21 -72.60 12.05
C THR A 17 51.83 -72.09 10.65
N MET A 18 52.62 -72.56 9.69
CA MET A 18 52.32 -72.52 8.27
C MET A 18 50.95 -73.16 8.01
N LEU A 19 50.01 -72.39 7.47
CA LEU A 19 49.09 -72.90 6.47
C LEU A 19 48.99 -71.84 5.37
N LYS A 20 49.57 -72.16 4.22
CA LYS A 20 49.53 -71.39 2.98
C LYS A 20 48.08 -71.44 2.47
N PRO A 21 47.30 -70.35 2.45
CA PRO A 21 46.06 -70.36 1.68
C PRO A 21 46.45 -70.26 0.20
N ALA A 22 46.40 -71.40 -0.50
CA ALA A 22 46.30 -71.42 -1.94
C ALA A 22 45.01 -70.67 -2.34
N GLY A 23 45.14 -69.58 -3.10
CA GLY A 23 43.99 -68.83 -3.64
C GLY A 23 43.94 -67.32 -3.33
N SER A 24 45.07 -66.63 -3.19
CA SER A 24 45.12 -65.19 -2.85
C SER A 24 45.04 -64.21 -4.05
N GLY A 25 44.76 -64.69 -5.26
CA GLY A 25 44.66 -63.84 -6.46
C GLY A 25 43.28 -63.20 -6.73
N CYS A 26 42.19 -63.81 -6.24
CA CYS A 26 40.84 -63.39 -6.64
C CYS A 26 40.17 -62.39 -5.67
N TRP A 27 40.50 -62.44 -4.37
CA TRP A 27 39.87 -61.59 -3.35
C TRP A 27 40.42 -60.15 -3.30
N ARG A 28 41.69 -59.94 -3.68
CA ARG A 28 42.34 -58.62 -3.71
C ARG A 28 41.82 -57.76 -4.88
N SER A 29 41.73 -58.37 -6.06
CA SER A 29 41.21 -57.72 -7.27
C SER A 29 39.69 -57.44 -7.25
N ARG A 30 38.92 -58.12 -6.40
CA ARG A 30 37.50 -57.81 -6.15
C ARG A 30 37.36 -56.63 -5.18
N ARG A 31 38.23 -56.51 -4.17
CA ARG A 31 38.21 -55.42 -3.17
C ARG A 31 38.73 -54.09 -3.72
N GLU A 32 39.78 -54.09 -4.54
CA GLU A 32 40.28 -52.88 -5.23
C GLU A 32 39.27 -52.37 -6.27
N ARG A 33 38.65 -53.26 -7.07
CA ARG A 33 37.54 -52.88 -7.97
C ARG A 33 36.34 -52.31 -7.22
N SER A 34 35.98 -52.86 -6.06
CA SER A 34 34.88 -52.32 -5.23
C SER A 34 35.21 -50.93 -4.67
N ILE A 35 36.46 -50.66 -4.29
CA ILE A 35 36.89 -49.35 -3.80
C ILE A 35 36.91 -48.32 -4.93
N GLU A 36 37.47 -48.65 -6.11
CA GLU A 36 37.45 -47.76 -7.27
C GLU A 36 36.03 -47.46 -7.76
N VAL A 37 35.16 -48.47 -7.83
CA VAL A 37 33.75 -48.28 -8.19
C VAL A 37 33.02 -47.43 -7.14
N SER A 38 33.33 -47.58 -5.86
CA SER A 38 32.74 -46.71 -4.81
C SER A 38 33.19 -45.25 -4.90
N MET A 39 34.44 -45.01 -5.33
CA MET A 39 35.01 -43.66 -5.48
C MET A 39 34.52 -42.96 -6.75
N THR A 40 34.27 -43.72 -7.83
CA THR A 40 33.67 -43.17 -9.06
C THR A 40 32.17 -42.91 -8.92
N LEU A 41 31.45 -43.77 -8.19
CA LEU A 41 30.02 -43.55 -7.92
C LEU A 41 29.79 -42.31 -7.05
N THR A 42 30.60 -42.09 -6.02
CA THR A 42 30.48 -40.90 -5.16
C THR A 42 30.80 -39.62 -5.93
N THR A 43 31.81 -39.63 -6.80
CA THR A 43 32.16 -38.47 -7.63
C THR A 43 31.10 -38.14 -8.69
N ILE A 44 30.49 -39.15 -9.31
CA ILE A 44 29.38 -38.93 -10.25
C ILE A 44 28.17 -38.32 -9.54
N LEU A 45 27.81 -38.84 -8.36
CA LEU A 45 26.69 -38.32 -7.55
C LEU A 45 26.93 -36.89 -7.07
N THR A 46 28.15 -36.55 -6.64
CA THR A 46 28.47 -35.17 -6.21
C THR A 46 28.45 -34.19 -7.36
N VAL A 47 29.00 -34.55 -8.53
CA VAL A 47 28.96 -33.69 -9.73
C VAL A 47 27.52 -33.49 -10.20
N LEU A 48 26.70 -34.55 -10.23
CA LEU A 48 25.29 -34.46 -10.60
C LEU A 48 24.51 -33.53 -9.66
N GLY A 49 24.73 -33.64 -8.35
CA GLY A 49 24.13 -32.76 -7.36
C GLY A 49 24.57 -31.29 -7.53
N LEU A 50 25.85 -31.07 -7.86
CA LEU A 50 26.39 -29.73 -8.08
C LEU A 50 25.80 -29.08 -9.34
N VAL A 51 25.66 -29.84 -10.43
CA VAL A 51 24.98 -29.40 -11.65
C VAL A 51 23.52 -29.04 -11.35
N LEU A 52 22.81 -29.88 -10.59
CA LEU A 52 21.44 -29.60 -10.18
C LEU A 52 21.33 -28.28 -9.42
N ILE A 53 22.20 -28.06 -8.43
CA ILE A 53 22.23 -26.81 -7.65
C ILE A 53 22.49 -25.60 -8.56
N VAL A 54 23.49 -25.68 -9.45
CA VAL A 54 23.84 -24.58 -10.37
C VAL A 54 22.67 -24.22 -11.29
N VAL A 55 21.87 -25.20 -11.72
CA VAL A 55 20.70 -24.98 -12.57
C VAL A 55 19.52 -24.39 -11.78
N LEU A 56 19.28 -24.84 -10.54
CA LEU A 56 18.17 -24.34 -9.72
C LEU A 56 18.44 -22.96 -9.09
N LEU A 57 19.69 -22.65 -8.77
CA LEU A 57 20.08 -21.38 -8.13
C LEU A 57 19.55 -20.13 -8.86
N PRO A 58 19.71 -19.96 -10.19
CA PRO A 58 19.22 -18.77 -10.89
C PRO A 58 17.69 -18.66 -10.87
N VAL A 59 16.96 -19.78 -10.86
CA VAL A 59 15.50 -19.79 -10.78
C VAL A 59 15.04 -19.25 -9.42
N VAL A 60 15.60 -19.76 -8.33
CA VAL A 60 15.28 -19.30 -6.97
C VAL A 60 15.62 -17.83 -6.78
N LEU A 61 16.78 -17.39 -7.27
CA LEU A 61 17.19 -15.98 -7.19
C LEU A 61 16.28 -15.05 -8.00
N LYS A 62 15.80 -15.48 -9.17
CA LYS A 62 14.85 -14.70 -9.98
C LYS A 62 13.51 -14.55 -9.25
N LEU A 63 12.93 -15.65 -8.77
CA LEU A 63 11.66 -15.59 -8.02
C LEU A 63 11.78 -14.69 -6.79
N TRP A 64 12.89 -14.76 -6.06
CA TRP A 64 13.09 -13.94 -4.86
C TRP A 64 13.26 -12.45 -5.17
N ARG A 65 13.89 -12.10 -6.30
CA ARG A 65 13.98 -10.71 -6.76
C ARG A 65 12.61 -10.18 -7.18
N ASP A 66 11.85 -10.95 -7.95
CA ASP A 66 10.53 -10.56 -8.44
C ASP A 66 9.55 -10.33 -7.27
N ASP A 67 9.58 -11.21 -6.26
CA ASP A 67 8.76 -11.08 -5.05
C ASP A 67 9.14 -9.81 -4.25
N ARG A 68 10.44 -9.56 -4.07
CA ARG A 68 10.93 -8.36 -3.38
C ARG A 68 10.55 -7.08 -4.12
N GLN A 69 10.63 -7.07 -5.45
CA GLN A 69 10.22 -5.93 -6.27
C GLN A 69 8.71 -5.66 -6.16
N ARG A 70 7.89 -6.72 -6.14
CA ARG A 70 6.44 -6.60 -5.95
C ARG A 70 6.11 -6.01 -4.59
N VAL A 71 6.76 -6.47 -3.52
CA VAL A 71 6.53 -5.96 -2.16
C VAL A 71 6.94 -4.49 -2.06
N VAL A 72 8.07 -4.09 -2.68
CA VAL A 72 8.49 -2.68 -2.69
C VAL A 72 7.52 -1.82 -3.50
N ALA A 73 7.15 -2.25 -4.70
CA ALA A 73 6.20 -1.53 -5.55
C ALA A 73 4.81 -1.38 -4.90
N GLN A 74 4.34 -2.40 -4.18
CA GLN A 74 3.09 -2.33 -3.41
C GLN A 74 3.18 -1.30 -2.29
N LYS A 75 4.29 -1.28 -1.53
CA LYS A 75 4.52 -0.29 -0.48
C LYS A 75 4.62 1.13 -1.03
N GLU A 76 5.31 1.32 -2.16
CA GLU A 76 5.40 2.61 -2.83
C GLU A 76 4.04 3.08 -3.34
N ALA A 77 3.24 2.18 -3.93
CA ALA A 77 1.88 2.49 -4.36
C ALA A 77 0.98 2.87 -3.18
N GLU A 78 1.05 2.12 -2.07
CA GLU A 78 0.30 2.44 -0.85
C GLU A 78 0.72 3.82 -0.29
N GLN A 79 2.02 4.09 -0.21
CA GLN A 79 2.52 5.41 0.21
C GLN A 79 2.10 6.53 -0.73
N ALA A 80 2.09 6.28 -2.04
CA ALA A 80 1.63 7.25 -3.03
C ALA A 80 0.14 7.54 -2.87
N LEU A 81 -0.69 6.52 -2.62
CA LEU A 81 -2.11 6.69 -2.35
C LEU A 81 -2.36 7.49 -1.07
N LEU A 82 -1.63 7.19 0.02
CA LEU A 82 -1.73 7.95 1.27
C LEU A 82 -1.37 9.43 1.06
N LYS A 83 -0.26 9.71 0.36
CA LYS A 83 0.15 11.08 0.01
C LYS A 83 -0.90 11.79 -0.83
N GLN A 84 -1.49 11.11 -1.83
CA GLN A 84 -2.54 11.69 -2.65
C GLN A 84 -3.78 12.05 -1.82
N VAL A 85 -4.17 11.22 -0.85
CA VAL A 85 -5.29 11.53 0.05
C VAL A 85 -4.97 12.75 0.93
N GLU A 86 -3.75 12.84 1.48
CA GLU A 86 -3.31 14.00 2.27
C GLU A 86 -3.29 15.29 1.43
N GLU A 87 -2.74 15.23 0.21
CA GLU A 87 -2.72 16.37 -0.72
C GLU A 87 -4.13 16.82 -1.11
N GLN A 88 -5.03 15.87 -1.39
CA GLN A 88 -6.43 16.16 -1.67
C GLN A 88 -7.12 16.85 -0.49
N ARG A 89 -6.90 16.36 0.74
CA ARG A 89 -7.43 17.00 1.95
C ARG A 89 -6.90 18.41 2.12
N ALA A 90 -5.60 18.63 1.96
CA ALA A 90 -4.99 19.96 2.05
C ALA A 90 -5.56 20.92 1.00
N TYR A 91 -5.75 20.45 -0.23
CA TYR A 91 -6.39 21.21 -1.30
C TYR A 91 -7.82 21.61 -0.97
N VAL A 92 -8.60 20.69 -0.38
CA VAL A 92 -9.99 20.97 0.03
C VAL A 92 -10.04 22.00 1.15
N ILE A 93 -9.17 21.89 2.16
CA ILE A 93 -9.09 22.86 3.26
C ILE A 93 -8.79 24.26 2.71
N GLU A 94 -7.81 24.38 1.81
CA GLU A 94 -7.47 25.66 1.20
C GLU A 94 -8.63 26.19 0.33
N SER A 95 -9.29 25.32 -0.42
CA SER A 95 -10.46 25.69 -1.22
C SER A 95 -11.60 26.23 -0.34
N VAL A 96 -11.90 25.58 0.80
CA VAL A 96 -12.90 26.04 1.76
C VAL A 96 -12.52 27.43 2.29
N ARG A 97 -11.24 27.65 2.63
CA ARG A 97 -10.76 28.95 3.11
C ARG A 97 -10.93 30.06 2.06
N VAL A 98 -10.61 29.78 0.80
CA VAL A 98 -10.79 30.74 -0.31
C VAL A 98 -12.27 31.04 -0.52
N ILE A 99 -13.13 30.01 -0.56
CA ILE A 99 -14.57 30.19 -0.78
C ILE A 99 -15.23 30.97 0.35
N THR A 100 -14.96 30.60 1.60
CA THR A 100 -15.51 31.32 2.78
C THR A 100 -15.06 32.78 2.81
N SER A 101 -13.82 33.07 2.40
CA SER A 101 -13.32 34.44 2.27
C SER A 101 -14.03 35.20 1.16
N ALA A 102 -14.18 34.59 -0.03
CA ALA A 102 -14.91 35.18 -1.15
C ALA A 102 -16.38 35.45 -0.84
N MET A 103 -17.03 34.58 -0.07
CA MET A 103 -18.42 34.77 0.40
C MET A 103 -18.51 35.95 1.38
N ARG A 104 -17.60 36.03 2.36
CA ARG A 104 -17.57 37.13 3.33
C ARG A 104 -17.31 38.47 2.65
N ASP A 105 -16.42 38.49 1.68
CA ASP A 105 -16.00 39.70 0.96
C ASP A 105 -16.98 40.06 -0.18
N GLY A 106 -18.08 39.30 -0.37
CA GLY A 106 -19.11 39.56 -1.38
C GLY A 106 -18.64 39.35 -2.83
N GLN A 107 -17.55 38.61 -3.04
CA GLN A 107 -16.98 38.34 -4.36
C GLN A 107 -17.69 37.19 -5.11
N CYS A 108 -18.55 36.45 -4.42
CA CYS A 108 -19.37 35.39 -5.01
C CYS A 108 -20.78 35.39 -4.41
N GLU A 109 -21.76 34.92 -5.20
CA GLU A 109 -23.14 34.70 -4.75
C GLU A 109 -23.17 33.68 -3.62
N LEU A 110 -24.01 33.91 -2.62
CA LEU A 110 -24.06 33.07 -1.42
C LEU A 110 -24.49 31.64 -1.77
N THR A 111 -25.45 31.49 -2.69
CA THR A 111 -25.91 30.18 -3.13
C THR A 111 -24.81 29.38 -3.81
N GLU A 112 -24.03 30.04 -4.66
CA GLU A 112 -22.93 29.42 -5.41
C GLU A 112 -21.81 28.97 -4.47
N GLY A 113 -21.47 29.82 -3.50
CA GLY A 113 -20.54 29.50 -2.42
C GLY A 113 -21.02 28.31 -1.57
N CYS A 114 -22.27 28.33 -1.11
CA CYS A 114 -22.86 27.23 -0.34
C CYS A 114 -22.84 25.89 -1.09
N LEU A 115 -23.19 25.92 -2.39
CA LEU A 115 -23.18 24.75 -3.25
C LEU A 115 -21.78 24.15 -3.39
N ARG A 116 -20.75 25.01 -3.58
CA ARG A 116 -19.35 24.58 -3.63
C ARG A 116 -18.88 24.02 -2.29
N LEU A 117 -19.18 24.71 -1.18
CA LEU A 117 -18.81 24.25 0.16
C LEU A 117 -19.43 22.89 0.47
N LYS A 118 -20.73 22.70 0.21
CA LYS A 118 -21.38 21.40 0.38
C LYS A 118 -20.69 20.30 -0.41
N GLY A 119 -20.44 20.53 -1.71
CA GLY A 119 -19.79 19.51 -2.55
C GLY A 119 -18.38 19.14 -2.11
N LEU A 120 -17.61 20.08 -1.56
CA LEU A 120 -16.29 19.80 -0.99
C LEU A 120 -16.40 19.03 0.33
N LEU A 121 -17.27 19.48 1.24
CA LEU A 121 -17.42 18.89 2.57
C LEU A 121 -18.06 17.50 2.52
N ASP A 122 -19.05 17.26 1.66
CA ASP A 122 -19.69 15.94 1.48
C ASP A 122 -18.66 14.84 1.16
N ASN A 123 -17.66 15.18 0.34
CA ASN A 123 -16.67 14.22 -0.15
C ASN A 123 -15.49 14.02 0.80
N THR A 124 -15.15 15.02 1.62
CA THR A 124 -13.90 15.02 2.42
C THR A 124 -14.15 15.00 3.92
N PHE A 125 -15.19 15.68 4.39
CA PHE A 125 -15.50 15.90 5.80
C PHE A 125 -17.02 15.78 6.07
N PRO A 126 -17.65 14.63 5.77
CA PRO A 126 -19.11 14.48 5.89
C PRO A 126 -19.62 14.67 7.33
N GLU A 127 -18.79 14.40 8.33
CA GLU A 127 -19.11 14.61 9.75
C GLU A 127 -19.33 16.09 10.11
N LEU A 128 -18.67 17.03 9.42
CA LEU A 128 -18.85 18.46 9.67
C LEU A 128 -20.27 18.90 9.31
N LEU A 129 -20.85 18.35 8.25
CA LEU A 129 -22.18 18.72 7.78
C LEU A 129 -23.32 18.33 8.75
N GLN A 130 -23.03 17.51 9.76
CA GLN A 130 -23.97 17.20 10.84
C GLN A 130 -24.12 18.36 11.84
N HIS A 131 -23.18 19.32 11.84
CA HIS A 131 -23.21 20.46 12.75
C HIS A 131 -24.42 21.37 12.45
N PRO A 132 -25.17 21.85 13.47
CA PRO A 132 -26.37 22.67 13.26
C PRO A 132 -26.13 23.90 12.38
N ASP A 133 -25.00 24.58 12.53
CA ASP A 133 -24.66 25.76 11.74
C ASP A 133 -24.37 25.44 10.26
N LEU A 134 -24.04 24.19 9.92
CA LEU A 134 -23.74 23.76 8.55
C LEU A 134 -24.95 23.17 7.82
N GLN A 135 -26.06 22.90 8.52
CA GLN A 135 -27.31 22.40 7.90
C GLN A 135 -27.93 23.38 6.89
N VAL A 136 -27.57 24.67 6.96
CA VAL A 136 -27.99 25.65 5.94
C VAL A 136 -27.46 25.27 4.56
N LEU A 137 -26.28 24.65 4.46
CA LEU A 137 -25.70 24.22 3.18
C LEU A 137 -26.57 23.16 2.51
N GLU A 138 -27.11 22.23 3.31
CA GLU A 138 -28.07 21.22 2.84
C GLU A 138 -29.40 21.85 2.45
N THR A 139 -29.91 22.79 3.26
CA THR A 139 -31.14 23.53 2.93
C THR A 139 -31.04 24.25 1.59
N VAL A 140 -29.92 24.95 1.35
CA VAL A 140 -29.66 25.63 0.08
C VAL A 140 -29.59 24.63 -1.07
N TRP A 141 -28.92 23.49 -0.89
CA TRP A 141 -28.88 22.44 -1.91
C TRP A 141 -30.27 21.92 -2.27
N GLN A 142 -31.08 21.56 -1.28
CA GLN A 142 -32.43 21.02 -1.50
C GLN A 142 -33.33 22.04 -2.21
N ARG A 143 -33.27 23.31 -1.80
CA ARG A 143 -34.05 24.37 -2.45
C ARG A 143 -33.60 24.63 -3.89
N THR A 144 -32.34 24.35 -4.23
CA THR A 144 -31.78 24.63 -5.56
C THR A 144 -31.59 23.41 -6.44
N GLU A 145 -31.90 22.21 -5.95
CA GLU A 145 -31.72 20.94 -6.66
C GLU A 145 -32.48 20.90 -7.99
N HIS A 146 -33.69 21.46 -8.01
CA HIS A 146 -34.55 21.53 -9.18
C HIS A 146 -34.07 22.56 -10.23
N ILE A 147 -33.13 23.43 -9.88
CA ILE A 147 -32.62 24.49 -10.75
C ILE A 147 -31.53 23.90 -11.66
N PRO A 148 -31.66 24.01 -13.00
CA PRO A 148 -30.66 23.50 -13.91
C PRO A 148 -29.30 24.18 -13.71
N ARG A 149 -28.20 23.42 -13.80
CA ARG A 149 -26.84 23.93 -13.58
C ARG A 149 -26.10 24.25 -14.88
N LYS A 150 -25.16 25.20 -14.80
CA LYS A 150 -24.19 25.57 -15.87
C LYS A 150 -24.85 25.74 -17.24
N GLU A 151 -24.45 24.93 -18.22
CA GLU A 151 -24.95 24.98 -19.60
C GLU A 151 -26.44 24.66 -19.73
N ALA A 152 -27.00 23.85 -18.83
CA ALA A 152 -28.45 23.62 -18.81
C ALA A 152 -29.22 24.88 -18.44
N PHE A 153 -28.67 25.71 -17.54
CA PHE A 153 -29.26 27.00 -17.18
C PHE A 153 -29.25 27.97 -18.36
N LYS A 154 -28.13 28.04 -19.10
CA LYS A 154 -28.01 28.92 -20.29
C LYS A 154 -29.00 28.57 -21.40
N ARG A 155 -29.32 27.28 -21.56
CA ARG A 155 -30.29 26.78 -22.55
C ARG A 155 -31.75 27.07 -22.20
N LEU A 156 -32.05 27.49 -20.97
CA LEU A 156 -33.41 27.88 -20.59
C LEU A 156 -33.82 29.18 -21.29
N GLU A 157 -35.12 29.31 -21.56
CA GLU A 157 -35.71 30.57 -22.00
C GLU A 157 -35.49 31.68 -20.95
N LEU A 158 -35.29 32.91 -21.43
CA LEU A 158 -35.08 34.11 -20.59
C LEU A 158 -36.15 34.29 -19.50
N LYS A 159 -37.41 33.92 -19.76
CA LYS A 159 -38.49 34.01 -18.76
C LYS A 159 -38.28 33.02 -17.62
N LYS A 160 -37.94 31.76 -17.93
CA LYS A 160 -37.67 30.72 -16.93
C LYS A 160 -36.45 31.04 -16.09
N ARG A 161 -35.37 31.53 -16.72
CA ARG A 161 -34.17 31.98 -15.99
C ARG A 161 -34.48 33.08 -14.98
N ARG A 162 -35.30 34.07 -15.36
CA ARG A 162 -35.70 35.16 -14.46
C ARG A 162 -36.48 34.67 -13.24
N VAL A 163 -37.35 33.68 -13.42
CA VAL A 163 -38.08 33.05 -12.29
C VAL A 163 -37.09 32.39 -11.34
N HIS A 164 -36.12 31.64 -11.86
CA HIS A 164 -35.09 31.03 -11.01
C HIS A 164 -34.21 32.05 -10.30
N TRP A 165 -33.75 33.11 -10.97
CA TRP A 165 -32.97 34.17 -10.31
C TRP A 165 -33.75 34.83 -9.19
N LYS A 166 -35.02 35.17 -9.42
CA LYS A 166 -35.86 35.74 -8.37
C LYS A 166 -36.00 34.80 -7.16
N ALA A 167 -36.21 33.51 -7.40
CA ALA A 167 -36.30 32.52 -6.33
C ALA A 167 -34.97 32.37 -5.56
N MET A 168 -33.83 32.47 -6.26
CA MET A 168 -32.50 32.45 -5.64
C MET A 168 -32.28 33.70 -4.79
N ASP A 169 -32.56 34.89 -5.31
CA ASP A 169 -32.42 36.17 -4.59
C ASP A 169 -33.28 36.17 -3.31
N GLU A 170 -34.54 35.70 -3.39
CA GLU A 170 -35.44 35.60 -2.24
C GLU A 170 -34.92 34.63 -1.19
N MET A 171 -34.40 33.47 -1.62
CA MET A 171 -33.80 32.48 -0.73
C MET A 171 -32.50 32.99 -0.10
N GLU A 172 -31.65 33.67 -0.87
CA GLU A 172 -30.40 34.24 -0.36
C GLU A 172 -30.68 35.28 0.73
N ALA A 173 -31.67 36.15 0.51
CA ALA A 173 -32.09 37.11 1.52
C ALA A 173 -32.62 36.43 2.79
N GLU A 174 -33.38 35.35 2.68
CA GLU A 174 -33.90 34.57 3.82
C GLU A 174 -32.79 33.87 4.61
N LEU A 175 -31.83 33.28 3.90
CA LEU A 175 -30.79 32.42 4.48
C LEU A 175 -29.47 33.14 4.74
N GLN A 176 -29.36 34.44 4.46
CA GLN A 176 -28.13 35.21 4.59
C GLN A 176 -27.47 35.06 5.97
N GLU A 177 -28.23 35.27 7.05
CA GLU A 177 -27.75 35.16 8.43
C GLU A 177 -27.28 33.73 8.79
N PRO A 178 -28.08 32.67 8.56
CA PRO A 178 -27.61 31.29 8.67
C PRO A 178 -26.34 30.98 7.88
N ILE A 179 -26.23 31.48 6.63
CA ILE A 179 -25.05 31.27 5.78
C ILE A 179 -23.82 31.95 6.38
N GLN A 180 -23.96 33.18 6.88
CA GLN A 180 -22.84 33.90 7.52
C GLN A 180 -22.36 33.20 8.80
N ARG A 181 -23.27 32.60 9.57
CA ARG A 181 -22.90 31.75 10.72
C ARG A 181 -22.14 30.50 10.28
N ALA A 182 -22.59 29.84 9.22
CA ALA A 182 -21.89 28.69 8.63
C ALA A 182 -20.47 29.05 8.16
N VAL A 183 -20.33 30.18 7.46
CA VAL A 183 -19.04 30.69 7.00
C VAL A 183 -18.10 30.97 8.18
N SER A 184 -18.61 31.65 9.22
CA SER A 184 -17.84 31.97 10.42
C SER A 184 -17.42 30.71 11.17
N HIS A 185 -18.30 29.72 11.26
CA HIS A 185 -17.99 28.41 11.84
C HIS A 185 -16.86 27.71 11.08
N LEU A 186 -16.92 27.65 9.74
CA LEU A 186 -15.86 27.06 8.92
C LEU A 186 -14.52 27.80 9.02
N GLN A 187 -14.54 29.12 9.20
CA GLN A 187 -13.32 29.92 9.39
C GLN A 187 -12.69 29.68 10.77
N ALA A 188 -13.49 29.44 11.80
CA ALA A 188 -13.02 29.11 13.14
C ALA A 188 -12.66 27.62 13.31
N GLN A 189 -13.08 26.77 12.37
CA GLN A 189 -12.86 25.32 12.41
C GLN A 189 -11.36 24.99 12.44
N ARG A 190 -10.96 24.14 13.38
CA ARG A 190 -9.61 23.59 13.42
C ARG A 190 -9.53 22.34 12.55
N TRP A 191 -8.93 22.48 11.38
CA TRP A 191 -8.71 21.37 10.46
C TRP A 191 -7.63 20.42 11.01
N THR A 192 -7.97 19.15 11.19
CA THR A 192 -6.99 18.09 11.50
C THR A 192 -6.36 17.60 10.20
N THR A 193 -5.03 17.58 10.17
CA THR A 193 -4.24 17.06 9.04
C THR A 193 -4.16 15.54 9.10
#